data_AF-D2S667-F1
#
_entry.id   AF-D2S667-F1
#
_cell.length_a   1.000
_cell.length_b   1.000
_cell.length_c   1.000
_cell.angle_alpha   90.00
_cell.angle_beta   90.00
_cell.angle_gamma   90.00
#
_symmetry.space_group_name_H-M   'P 1'
#
loop_
_entity.id
_entity.type
_entity.pdbx_description
1 polymer ?
#
loop_
_entity_poly.entity_id
_entity_poly.type
_entity_poly.pdbx_seq_one_letter_code
_entity_poly.pdbx_strand_id
1 'polypeptide(L)'
;MTGAEHSGMLRRIRRTADLSQRELAARIGISKSAVAAAESGRSGIDVRALARAAEVAGLRLALLDASGREVAGMDGDAVRDQAGRFYPAHLDTRYGDEEWWYTHQGHGHDREQPWYTFDRTRWIRDWHRARDGTPHDHQQPRPGDSPSARAEARRAAHRRAVGEERQRRFLAGEFAHVDDGLTCTCPPGCDEVDDGSGPPGHAADCPCGCDLA
;
A
#
# COMPACT_ATOMS: atom_id res chain seq x y z
N MET A 1 -31.32 -13.89 -2.23
CA MET A 1 -32.56 -13.13 -2.39
C MET A 1 -33.49 -13.85 -3.35
N THR A 2 -34.70 -14.17 -2.93
CA THR A 2 -35.73 -14.82 -3.76
C THR A 2 -36.49 -13.79 -4.59
N GLY A 3 -37.18 -14.21 -5.66
CA GLY A 3 -38.04 -13.32 -6.45
C GLY A 3 -39.12 -12.62 -5.60
N ALA A 4 -39.63 -13.31 -4.58
CA ALA A 4 -40.64 -12.75 -3.66
C ALA A 4 -40.10 -11.58 -2.82
N GLU A 5 -38.84 -11.63 -2.41
CA GLU A 5 -38.19 -10.55 -1.65
C GLU A 5 -38.03 -9.28 -2.50
N HIS A 6 -37.63 -9.41 -3.77
CA HIS A 6 -37.52 -8.28 -4.70
C HIS A 6 -38.86 -7.57 -4.91
N SER A 7 -39.94 -8.33 -5.10
CA SER A 7 -41.30 -7.78 -5.24
C SER A 7 -41.78 -7.09 -3.96
N GLY A 8 -41.39 -7.58 -2.78
CA GLY A 8 -41.65 -6.93 -1.49
C GLY A 8 -40.92 -5.60 -1.35
N MET A 9 -39.63 -5.56 -1.69
CA MET A 9 -38.80 -4.35 -1.65
C MET A 9 -39.35 -3.24 -2.55
N LEU A 10 -39.74 -3.55 -3.78
CA LEU A 10 -40.27 -2.55 -4.71
C LEU A 10 -41.58 -1.94 -4.21
N ARG A 11 -42.47 -2.76 -3.63
CA ARG A 11 -43.70 -2.28 -2.97
C ARG A 11 -43.41 -1.42 -1.75
N ARG A 12 -42.40 -1.77 -0.94
CA ARG A 12 -41.94 -0.98 0.21
C ARG A 12 -41.41 0.38 -0.21
N ILE A 13 -40.59 0.44 -1.26
CA ILE A 13 -40.07 1.67 -1.85
C ILE A 13 -41.23 2.58 -2.28
N ARG A 14 -42.18 2.06 -3.06
CA ARG A 14 -43.35 2.83 -3.49
C ARG A 14 -44.20 3.33 -2.35
N ARG A 15 -44.40 2.52 -1.32
CA ARG A 15 -45.14 2.91 -0.12
C ARG A 15 -44.42 4.03 0.64
N THR A 16 -43.09 3.98 0.71
CA THR A 16 -42.29 5.03 1.36
C THR A 16 -42.29 6.33 0.56
N ALA A 17 -42.23 6.25 -0.78
CA ALA A 17 -42.24 7.42 -1.67
C ALA A 17 -43.65 7.97 -2.01
N ASP A 18 -44.70 7.29 -1.55
CA ASP A 18 -46.11 7.56 -1.88
C ASP A 18 -46.38 7.61 -3.40
N LEU A 19 -46.06 6.53 -4.13
CA LEU A 19 -46.20 6.48 -5.59
C LEU A 19 -47.05 5.34 -6.11
N SER A 20 -47.85 5.65 -7.14
CA SER A 20 -48.42 4.66 -8.04
C SER A 20 -47.35 3.97 -8.89
N GLN A 21 -47.72 2.84 -9.53
CA GLN A 21 -46.82 2.14 -10.47
C GLN A 21 -46.41 3.04 -11.64
N ARG A 22 -47.33 3.89 -12.12
CA ARG A 22 -47.09 4.78 -13.26
C ARG A 22 -46.11 5.89 -12.91
N GLU A 23 -46.25 6.48 -11.72
CA GLU A 23 -45.36 7.54 -11.26
C GLU A 23 -43.95 7.01 -10.98
N LEU A 24 -43.85 5.85 -10.32
CA LEU A 24 -42.54 5.22 -10.13
C LEU A 24 -41.88 4.92 -11.48
N ALA A 25 -42.61 4.28 -12.40
CA ALA A 25 -42.12 3.94 -13.74
C ALA A 25 -41.58 5.17 -14.48
N ALA A 26 -42.31 6.28 -14.44
CA ALA A 26 -41.90 7.55 -15.03
C ALA A 26 -40.61 8.09 -14.38
N ARG A 27 -40.49 8.06 -13.04
CA ARG A 27 -39.30 8.57 -12.34
C ARG A 27 -38.04 7.74 -12.57
N ILE A 28 -38.16 6.42 -12.69
CA ILE A 28 -36.98 5.54 -12.87
C ILE A 28 -36.69 5.20 -14.34
N GLY A 29 -37.50 5.70 -15.28
CA GLY A 29 -37.29 5.57 -16.72
C GLY A 29 -37.57 4.17 -17.27
N ILE A 30 -38.57 3.45 -16.74
CA ILE A 30 -39.00 2.13 -17.25
C ILE A 30 -40.50 2.09 -17.53
N SER A 31 -41.00 1.04 -18.20
CA SER A 31 -42.43 0.92 -18.46
C SER A 31 -43.22 0.54 -17.21
N LYS A 32 -44.47 1.02 -17.10
CA LYS A 32 -45.41 0.60 -16.04
C LYS A 32 -45.59 -0.93 -16.03
N SER A 33 -45.64 -1.55 -17.20
CA SER A 33 -45.76 -3.01 -17.32
C SER A 33 -44.55 -3.75 -16.73
N ALA A 34 -43.33 -3.20 -16.87
CA ALA A 34 -42.14 -3.74 -16.23
C ALA A 34 -42.20 -3.64 -14.71
N VAL A 35 -42.66 -2.51 -14.16
CA VAL A 35 -42.90 -2.36 -12.71
C VAL A 35 -43.92 -3.40 -12.23
N ALA A 36 -45.05 -3.56 -12.92
CA ALA A 36 -46.08 -4.52 -12.54
C ALA A 36 -45.59 -5.98 -12.62
N ALA A 37 -44.78 -6.33 -13.62
CA ALA A 37 -44.18 -7.65 -13.74
C ALA A 37 -43.17 -7.93 -12.61
N ALA A 38 -42.34 -6.93 -12.25
CA ALA A 38 -41.41 -7.03 -11.13
C ALA A 38 -42.13 -7.17 -9.76
N GLU A 39 -43.21 -6.42 -9.54
CA GLU A 39 -44.00 -6.51 -8.29
C GLU A 39 -44.81 -7.80 -8.16
N SER A 40 -45.14 -8.44 -9.28
CA SER A 40 -45.86 -9.72 -9.28
C SER A 40 -44.93 -10.93 -9.33
N GLY A 41 -43.61 -10.72 -9.32
CA GLY A 41 -42.60 -11.77 -9.40
C GLY A 41 -42.52 -12.47 -10.76
N ARG A 42 -43.21 -11.96 -11.79
CA ARG A 42 -43.17 -12.51 -13.15
C ARG A 42 -41.89 -12.18 -13.90
N SER A 43 -41.18 -11.13 -13.50
CA SER A 43 -39.87 -10.77 -14.03
C SER A 43 -38.98 -10.16 -12.95
N GLY A 44 -37.67 -10.14 -13.19
CA GLY A 44 -36.75 -9.33 -12.38
C GLY A 44 -36.85 -7.84 -12.70
N ILE A 45 -36.13 -7.04 -11.93
CA ILE A 45 -35.85 -5.63 -12.20
C ILE A 45 -34.33 -5.45 -12.27
N ASP A 46 -33.87 -4.60 -13.19
CA ASP A 46 -32.46 -4.23 -13.29
C ASP A 46 -31.99 -3.53 -11.99
N VAL A 47 -30.75 -3.83 -11.56
CA VAL A 47 -30.21 -3.28 -10.30
C VAL A 47 -30.12 -1.75 -10.33
N ARG A 48 -29.84 -1.14 -11.49
CA ARG A 48 -29.78 0.32 -11.62
C ARG A 48 -31.18 0.92 -11.51
N ALA A 49 -32.19 0.24 -12.05
CA ALA A 49 -33.58 0.67 -11.90
C ALA A 49 -34.06 0.55 -10.45
N LEU A 50 -33.66 -0.52 -9.73
CA LEU A 50 -33.94 -0.66 -8.31
C LEU A 50 -33.23 0.41 -7.47
N ALA A 51 -31.97 0.72 -7.79
CA ALA A 51 -31.20 1.79 -7.13
C ALA A 51 -31.89 3.15 -7.28
N ARG A 52 -32.27 3.53 -8.52
CA ARG A 52 -33.04 4.76 -8.78
C ARG A 52 -34.37 4.78 -8.03
N ALA A 53 -35.06 3.64 -7.94
CA ALA A 53 -36.31 3.54 -7.18
C ALA A 53 -36.08 3.79 -5.68
N ALA A 54 -35.02 3.20 -5.11
CA ALA A 54 -34.63 3.43 -3.72
C ALA A 54 -34.31 4.92 -3.47
N GLU A 55 -33.53 5.55 -4.34
CA GLU A 55 -33.18 6.97 -4.26
C GLU A 55 -34.41 7.88 -4.23
N VAL A 56 -35.43 7.61 -5.06
CA VAL A 56 -36.71 8.34 -5.07
C VAL A 56 -37.43 8.28 -3.71
N ALA A 57 -37.20 7.23 -2.93
CA ALA A 57 -37.75 7.05 -1.58
C ALA A 57 -36.80 7.52 -0.46
N GLY A 58 -35.67 8.14 -0.78
CA GLY A 58 -34.64 8.51 0.22
C GLY A 58 -33.91 7.30 0.80
N LEU A 59 -33.90 6.17 0.09
CA LEU A 59 -33.24 4.94 0.48
C LEU A 59 -32.00 4.70 -0.38
N ARG A 60 -31.10 3.82 0.08
CA ARG A 60 -29.94 3.35 -0.68
C ARG A 60 -29.86 1.84 -0.67
N LEU A 61 -29.29 1.25 -1.72
CA LEU A 61 -28.97 -0.17 -1.75
C LEU A 61 -27.58 -0.39 -1.14
N ALA A 62 -27.47 -1.38 -0.26
CA ALA A 62 -26.22 -1.76 0.39
C ALA A 62 -26.09 -3.28 0.38
N LEU A 63 -24.85 -3.78 0.23
CA LEU A 63 -24.53 -5.16 0.50
C LEU A 63 -24.28 -5.30 2.00
N LEU A 64 -24.94 -6.26 2.64
CA LEU A 64 -24.74 -6.54 4.06
C LEU A 64 -24.12 -7.92 4.21
N ASP A 65 -23.14 -8.05 5.11
CA ASP A 65 -22.58 -9.34 5.51
C ASP A 65 -23.54 -10.12 6.41
N ALA A 66 -23.13 -11.33 6.81
CA ALA A 66 -23.94 -12.19 7.68
C ALA A 66 -24.24 -11.58 9.07
N SER A 67 -23.49 -10.55 9.48
CA SER A 67 -23.69 -9.82 10.74
C SER A 67 -24.51 -8.53 10.57
N GLY A 68 -24.98 -8.23 9.36
CA GLY A 68 -25.71 -7.01 9.05
C GLY A 68 -24.83 -5.78 8.87
N ARG A 69 -23.50 -5.94 8.78
CA ARG A 69 -22.58 -4.83 8.51
C ARG A 69 -22.51 -4.59 7.01
N GLU A 70 -22.43 -3.32 6.64
CA GLU A 70 -22.29 -2.95 5.24
C GLU A 70 -20.92 -3.33 4.69
N VAL A 71 -20.93 -3.92 3.50
CA VAL A 71 -19.75 -4.28 2.72
C VAL A 71 -19.62 -3.29 1.58
N ALA A 72 -18.56 -2.48 1.61
CA ALA A 72 -18.24 -1.56 0.53
C ALA A 72 -17.81 -2.31 -0.74
N GLY A 73 -17.95 -1.65 -1.89
CA GLY A 73 -17.30 -2.11 -3.12
C GLY A 73 -15.78 -2.02 -3.00
N MET A 74 -15.07 -2.77 -3.85
CA MET A 74 -13.62 -2.64 -3.96
C MET A 74 -13.24 -1.23 -4.41
N ASP A 75 -12.07 -0.78 -3.96
CA ASP A 75 -11.54 0.55 -4.24
C ASP A 75 -11.28 0.77 -5.74
N GLY A 76 -11.79 1.88 -6.27
CA GLY A 76 -11.59 2.27 -7.67
C GLY A 76 -10.19 2.79 -7.98
N ASP A 77 -9.44 3.17 -6.94
CA ASP A 77 -8.08 3.70 -7.00
C ASP A 77 -7.03 2.62 -6.66
N ALA A 78 -7.46 1.36 -6.55
CA ALA A 78 -6.57 0.22 -6.38
C ALA A 78 -5.53 0.14 -7.52
N VAL A 79 -4.38 -0.47 -7.17
CA VAL A 79 -3.26 -0.66 -8.10
C VAL A 79 -3.69 -1.34 -9.41
N ARG A 80 -3.06 -0.90 -10.50
CA ARG A 80 -3.32 -1.38 -11.86
C ARG A 80 -2.06 -2.00 -12.45
N ASP A 81 -2.24 -2.90 -13.40
CA ASP A 81 -1.13 -3.42 -14.20
C ASP A 81 -0.56 -2.34 -15.14
N GLN A 82 0.55 -2.63 -15.80
CA GLN A 82 1.18 -1.70 -16.77
C GLN A 82 0.29 -1.39 -17.99
N ALA A 83 -0.79 -2.15 -18.22
CA ALA A 83 -1.79 -1.90 -19.25
C ALA A 83 -3.00 -1.10 -18.74
N GLY A 84 -2.98 -0.62 -17.48
CA GLY A 84 -4.04 0.17 -16.87
C GLY A 84 -5.24 -0.63 -16.37
N ARG A 85 -5.17 -1.96 -16.37
CA ARG A 85 -6.26 -2.84 -15.93
C ARG A 85 -6.14 -3.12 -14.43
N PHE A 86 -7.28 -3.34 -13.78
CA PHE A 86 -7.28 -3.86 -12.42
C PHE A 86 -6.77 -5.29 -12.39
N TYR A 87 -6.11 -5.64 -11.27
CA TYR A 87 -5.77 -7.02 -10.98
C TYR A 87 -7.04 -7.86 -10.73
N PRO A 88 -6.97 -9.20 -10.89
CA PRO A 88 -8.12 -10.06 -10.63
C PRO A 88 -8.60 -9.94 -9.17
N ALA A 89 -9.89 -9.64 -8.97
CA ALA A 89 -10.48 -9.36 -7.64
C ALA A 89 -10.31 -10.47 -6.58
N HIS A 90 -10.09 -11.72 -6.99
CA HIS A 90 -9.94 -12.86 -6.08
C HIS A 90 -8.48 -13.13 -5.67
N LEU A 91 -7.53 -12.39 -6.23
CA LEU A 91 -6.09 -12.52 -5.99
C LEU A 91 -5.60 -11.33 -5.18
N ASP A 92 -4.53 -11.55 -4.42
CA ASP A 92 -3.96 -10.54 -3.55
C ASP A 92 -2.78 -9.87 -4.28
N THR A 93 -2.82 -8.55 -4.38
CA THR A 93 -1.72 -7.79 -4.94
C THR A 93 -0.58 -7.73 -3.94
N ARG A 94 0.65 -7.88 -4.43
CA ARG A 94 1.90 -7.78 -3.68
C ARG A 94 2.92 -6.98 -4.49
N TYR A 95 4.00 -6.54 -3.87
CA TYR A 95 5.03 -5.82 -4.62
C TYR A 95 5.85 -6.76 -5.51
N GLY A 96 6.24 -6.30 -6.69
CA GLY A 96 6.96 -7.13 -7.67
C GLY A 96 8.42 -7.43 -7.30
N ASP A 97 8.95 -6.80 -6.26
CA ASP A 97 10.25 -7.10 -5.67
C ASP A 97 10.19 -8.06 -4.49
N GLU A 98 8.99 -8.48 -4.07
CA GLU A 98 8.78 -9.48 -3.03
C GLU A 98 8.66 -10.87 -3.68
N GLU A 99 9.64 -11.74 -3.41
CA GLU A 99 9.63 -13.17 -3.77
C GLU A 99 9.17 -13.46 -5.21
N TRP A 100 9.52 -12.57 -6.14
CA TRP A 100 9.16 -12.75 -7.53
C TRP A 100 10.10 -13.81 -8.13
N TRP A 101 9.51 -14.86 -8.70
CA TRP A 101 10.20 -16.04 -9.23
C TRP A 101 11.21 -15.68 -10.34
N TYR A 102 11.03 -14.53 -10.99
CA TYR A 102 11.98 -13.96 -11.95
C TYR A 102 13.24 -13.38 -11.27
N THR A 103 13.12 -12.79 -10.08
CA THR A 103 14.24 -12.16 -9.36
C THR A 103 15.22 -13.18 -8.80
N HIS A 104 14.75 -14.39 -8.48
CA HIS A 104 15.57 -15.45 -7.87
C HIS A 104 16.37 -16.28 -8.87
N GLN A 105 15.96 -16.33 -10.14
CA GLN A 105 16.56 -17.23 -11.13
C GLN A 105 17.54 -16.55 -12.11
N GLY A 106 17.90 -15.28 -11.90
CA GLY A 106 18.88 -14.57 -12.75
C GLY A 106 18.45 -14.39 -14.23
N HIS A 107 17.25 -14.83 -14.58
CA HIS A 107 16.66 -14.66 -15.89
C HIS A 107 15.90 -13.35 -15.91
N GLY A 108 16.52 -12.24 -16.33
CA GLY A 108 15.75 -11.05 -16.73
C GLY A 108 16.32 -9.70 -16.28
N HIS A 109 17.56 -9.40 -16.66
CA HIS A 109 18.00 -8.01 -16.73
C HIS A 109 17.32 -7.23 -17.89
N ASP A 110 16.67 -7.94 -18.82
CA ASP A 110 16.11 -7.37 -20.05
C ASP A 110 14.66 -6.88 -19.92
N ARG A 111 13.99 -7.11 -18.78
CA ARG A 111 12.60 -6.69 -18.56
C ARG A 111 12.49 -5.79 -17.36
N GLU A 112 11.72 -4.72 -17.54
CA GLU A 112 11.38 -3.84 -16.43
C GLU A 112 10.59 -4.62 -15.38
N GLN A 113 11.05 -4.55 -14.14
CA GLN A 113 10.38 -5.20 -13.02
C GLN A 113 9.02 -4.54 -12.77
N PRO A 114 7.92 -5.31 -12.72
CA PRO A 114 6.62 -4.75 -12.41
C PRO A 114 6.61 -4.21 -10.97
N TRP A 115 5.89 -3.11 -10.74
CA TRP A 115 5.76 -2.54 -9.40
C TRP A 115 4.92 -3.44 -8.49
N TYR A 116 3.87 -4.02 -9.06
CA TYR A 116 2.96 -4.93 -8.37
C TYR A 116 2.79 -6.24 -9.14
N THR A 117 2.54 -7.32 -8.41
CA THR A 117 2.31 -8.65 -8.93
C THR A 117 1.29 -9.39 -8.06
N PHE A 118 1.02 -10.65 -8.39
CA PHE A 118 0.14 -11.53 -7.63
C PHE A 118 0.52 -12.99 -7.85
N ASP A 119 0.16 -13.84 -6.91
CA ASP A 119 0.33 -15.28 -7.03
C ASP A 119 -0.90 -15.92 -7.69
N ARG A 120 -0.67 -16.54 -8.84
CA ARG A 120 -1.71 -17.37 -9.50
C ARG A 120 -1.94 -18.68 -8.74
N THR A 121 -0.93 -19.13 -8.02
CA THR A 121 -0.93 -20.43 -7.36
C THR A 121 -1.68 -20.35 -6.05
N ARG A 122 -2.83 -21.03 -5.98
CA ARG A 122 -3.75 -20.97 -4.85
C ARG A 122 -3.08 -21.32 -3.51
N TRP A 123 -2.19 -22.31 -3.48
CA TRP A 123 -1.55 -22.73 -2.22
C TRP A 123 -0.60 -21.65 -1.66
N ILE A 124 0.12 -20.91 -2.51
CA ILE A 124 1.00 -19.81 -2.08
C ILE A 124 0.17 -18.68 -1.49
N ARG A 125 -0.89 -18.30 -2.21
CA ARG A 125 -1.85 -17.29 -1.75
C ARG A 125 -2.47 -17.67 -0.41
N ASP A 126 -2.97 -18.90 -0.28
CA ASP A 126 -3.61 -19.37 0.95
C ASP A 126 -2.62 -19.44 2.12
N TRP A 127 -1.34 -19.75 1.87
CA TRP A 127 -0.27 -19.67 2.86
C TRP A 127 -0.04 -18.24 3.35
N HIS A 128 0.07 -17.25 2.44
CA HIS A 128 0.16 -15.84 2.82
C HIS A 128 -1.05 -15.39 3.63
N ARG A 129 -2.27 -15.77 3.20
CA ARG A 129 -3.50 -15.42 3.92
C ARG A 129 -3.59 -16.04 5.32
N ALA A 130 -3.03 -17.24 5.51
CA ALA A 130 -2.97 -17.87 6.82
C ALA A 130 -1.96 -17.17 7.75
N ARG A 131 -0.86 -16.65 7.19
CA ARG A 131 0.19 -15.93 7.93
C ARG A 131 -0.19 -14.49 8.26
N ASP A 132 -0.68 -13.75 7.26
CA ASP A 132 -0.83 -12.29 7.30
C ASP A 132 -2.30 -11.85 7.40
N GLY A 133 -3.24 -12.77 7.27
CA GLY A 133 -4.67 -12.49 7.10
C GLY A 133 -5.05 -12.30 5.63
N THR A 134 -6.36 -12.34 5.35
CA THR A 134 -6.86 -12.03 4.00
C THR A 134 -7.04 -10.52 3.86
N PRO A 135 -6.37 -9.88 2.88
CA PRO A 135 -6.59 -8.46 2.61
C PRO A 135 -8.06 -8.19 2.30
N HIS A 136 -8.59 -7.10 2.85
CA HIS A 136 -9.95 -6.65 2.53
C HIS A 136 -10.06 -6.15 1.08
N ASP A 137 -8.98 -5.57 0.55
CA ASP A 137 -8.93 -4.98 -0.78
C ASP A 137 -7.52 -5.06 -1.39
N HIS A 138 -7.40 -4.67 -2.65
CA HIS A 138 -6.15 -4.43 -3.32
C HIS A 138 -5.45 -3.19 -2.76
N GLN A 139 -4.12 -3.21 -2.81
CA GLN A 139 -3.30 -2.08 -2.39
C GLN A 139 -3.65 -0.82 -3.18
N GLN A 140 -3.58 0.34 -2.53
CA GLN A 140 -3.57 1.63 -3.21
C GLN A 140 -2.13 2.03 -3.54
N PRO A 141 -1.88 2.64 -4.71
CA PRO A 141 -0.55 3.09 -5.08
C PRO A 141 -0.09 4.24 -4.17
N ARG A 142 1.14 4.14 -3.67
CA ARG A 142 1.78 5.15 -2.83
C ARG A 142 3.05 5.70 -3.49
N PRO A 143 3.41 6.95 -3.19
CA PRO A 143 4.72 7.48 -3.57
C PRO A 143 5.85 6.59 -3.02
N GLY A 144 6.80 6.21 -3.89
CA GLY A 144 7.93 5.36 -3.50
C GLY A 144 7.71 3.86 -3.65
N ASP A 145 6.57 3.42 -4.18
CA ASP A 145 6.29 2.01 -4.44
C ASP A 145 7.03 1.42 -5.65
N SER A 146 7.75 2.25 -6.41
CA SER A 146 8.57 1.74 -7.51
C SER A 146 9.64 0.78 -6.98
N PRO A 147 9.97 -0.31 -7.71
CA PRO A 147 11.01 -1.25 -7.28
C PRO A 147 12.35 -0.56 -6.98
N SER A 148 12.71 0.47 -7.76
CA SER A 148 13.93 1.26 -7.55
C SER A 148 13.88 2.09 -6.27
N ALA A 149 12.77 2.76 -5.98
CA ALA A 149 12.60 3.56 -4.76
C ALA A 149 12.56 2.67 -3.51
N ARG A 150 11.86 1.53 -3.57
CA ARG A 150 11.86 0.54 -2.48
C ARG A 150 13.26 -0.04 -2.23
N ALA A 151 14.00 -0.36 -3.30
CA ALA A 151 15.38 -0.83 -3.19
C ALA A 151 16.30 0.23 -2.59
N GLU A 152 16.15 1.49 -2.98
CA GLU A 152 16.89 2.60 -2.38
C GLU A 152 16.55 2.79 -0.90
N ALA A 153 15.27 2.72 -0.54
CA ALA A 153 14.81 2.80 0.84
C ALA A 153 15.42 1.68 1.71
N ARG A 154 15.45 0.44 1.20
CA ARG A 154 16.13 -0.69 1.87
C ARG A 154 17.63 -0.44 2.06
N ARG A 155 18.33 0.03 1.03
CA ARG A 155 19.76 0.38 1.12
C ARG A 155 20.01 1.49 2.14
N ALA A 156 19.17 2.51 2.16
CA ALA A 156 19.26 3.62 3.11
C ALA A 156 19.01 3.13 4.55
N ALA A 157 18.00 2.29 4.77
CA ALA A 157 17.73 1.69 6.07
C ALA A 157 18.89 0.82 6.56
N HIS A 158 19.47 -0.01 5.69
CA HIS A 158 20.65 -0.81 6.02
C HIS A 158 21.84 0.08 6.41
N ARG A 159 22.14 1.13 5.63
CA ARG A 159 23.22 2.07 5.97
C ARG A 159 23.01 2.74 7.34
N ARG A 160 21.77 3.14 7.65
CA ARG A 160 21.43 3.70 8.97
C ARG A 160 21.65 2.69 10.09
N ALA A 161 21.12 1.47 9.96
CA ALA A 161 21.28 0.42 10.96
C ALA A 161 22.75 0.08 11.21
N VAL A 162 23.56 -0.02 10.15
CA VAL A 162 25.01 -0.24 10.29
C VAL A 162 25.69 0.95 10.98
N GLY A 163 25.28 2.18 10.67
CA GLY A 163 25.79 3.38 11.32
C GLY A 163 25.44 3.45 12.81
N GLU A 164 24.19 3.21 13.17
CA GLU A 164 23.69 3.16 14.54
C GLU A 164 24.39 2.07 15.36
N GLU A 165 24.54 0.88 14.77
CA GLU A 165 25.27 -0.23 15.38
C GLU A 165 26.74 0.15 15.62
N ARG A 166 27.40 0.74 14.62
CA ARG A 166 28.78 1.21 14.74
C ARG A 166 28.91 2.27 15.85
N GLN A 167 27.97 3.21 15.93
CA GLN A 167 27.94 4.24 16.96
C GLN A 167 27.72 3.63 18.35
N ARG A 168 26.80 2.68 18.50
CA ARG A 168 26.55 1.95 19.74
C ARG A 168 27.81 1.27 20.25
N ARG A 169 28.51 0.53 19.38
CA ARG A 169 29.77 -0.17 19.71
C ARG A 169 30.87 0.80 20.12
N PHE A 170 30.97 1.95 19.43
CA PHE A 170 31.88 3.03 19.79
C PHE A 170 31.59 3.60 21.19
N LEU A 171 30.34 3.97 21.48
CA LEU A 171 29.95 4.51 22.78
C LEU A 171 30.05 3.47 23.91
N ALA A 172 29.90 2.18 23.61
CA ALA A 172 30.13 1.08 24.54
C ALA A 172 31.62 0.84 24.84
N GLY A 173 32.53 1.59 24.21
CA GLY A 173 33.98 1.43 24.39
C GLY A 173 34.53 0.16 23.76
N GLU A 174 33.79 -0.51 22.87
CA GLU A 174 34.27 -1.74 22.22
C GLU A 174 35.53 -1.50 21.39
N PHE A 175 35.80 -0.24 20.98
CA PHE A 175 37.01 0.16 20.26
C PHE A 175 38.05 0.87 21.15
N ALA A 176 37.87 0.92 22.48
CA ALA A 176 38.81 1.60 23.39
C ALA A 176 40.21 0.93 23.43
N HIS A 177 40.31 -0.30 22.95
CA HIS A 177 41.58 -1.03 22.83
C HIS A 177 42.31 -0.74 21.51
N VAL A 178 41.68 -0.02 20.59
CA VAL A 178 42.32 0.38 19.33
C VAL A 178 43.19 1.59 19.64
N ASP A 179 44.50 1.37 19.62
CA ASP A 179 45.47 2.45 19.59
C ASP A 179 45.32 3.19 18.25
N ASP A 180 44.88 4.44 18.31
CA ASP A 180 44.72 5.29 17.12
C ASP A 180 46.07 5.79 16.58
N GLY A 181 47.17 5.53 17.30
CA GLY A 181 48.50 6.01 16.95
C GLY A 181 48.63 7.53 17.05
N LEU A 182 47.63 8.23 17.61
CA LEU A 182 47.55 9.69 17.70
C LEU A 182 48.01 10.24 19.06
N THR A 183 48.81 9.48 19.80
CA THR A 183 49.53 10.03 20.96
C THR A 183 50.64 10.99 20.51
N CYS A 184 50.28 12.24 20.21
CA CYS A 184 51.28 13.31 20.16
C CYS A 184 51.70 13.68 21.59
N THR A 185 53.00 13.66 21.86
CA THR A 185 53.57 14.33 23.04
C THR A 185 54.00 15.73 22.62
N CYS A 186 53.02 16.58 22.33
CA CYS A 186 53.25 17.91 21.80
C CYS A 186 53.80 18.82 22.94
N PRO A 187 54.87 19.61 22.70
CA PRO A 187 55.33 20.60 23.66
C PRO A 187 54.29 21.72 23.84
N PRO A 188 54.26 22.44 24.98
CA PRO A 188 53.23 23.44 25.30
C PRO A 188 53.06 24.54 24.24
N GLY A 189 54.08 24.81 23.43
CA GLY A 189 54.03 25.82 22.37
C GLY A 189 53.35 25.38 21.07
N CYS A 190 53.00 24.09 20.89
CA CYS A 190 52.28 23.63 19.69
C CYS A 190 50.85 24.16 19.63
N ASP A 191 50.13 24.19 20.76
CA ASP A 191 48.75 24.70 20.85
C ASP A 191 48.66 26.21 20.54
N GLU A 192 49.77 26.94 20.63
CA GLU A 192 49.85 28.37 20.27
C GLU A 192 50.08 28.60 18.77
N VAL A 193 50.60 27.59 18.06
CA VAL A 193 50.94 27.65 16.63
C VAL A 193 49.85 27.04 15.77
N ASP A 194 49.17 26.00 16.27
CA ASP A 194 48.01 25.39 15.61
C ASP A 194 46.70 25.96 16.17
N ASP A 195 46.14 26.95 15.49
CA ASP A 195 44.86 27.57 15.85
C ASP A 195 43.64 26.85 15.25
N GLY A 196 43.85 25.72 14.57
CA GLY A 196 42.80 24.93 13.93
C GLY A 196 42.16 25.57 12.68
N SER A 197 42.69 26.70 12.20
CA SER A 197 42.15 27.44 11.05
C SER A 197 42.80 27.08 9.71
N GLY A 198 43.82 26.20 9.72
CA GLY A 198 44.63 25.84 8.55
C GLY A 198 45.30 24.47 8.68
N PRO A 199 46.29 24.15 7.80
CA PRO A 199 47.10 22.95 7.94
C PRO A 199 47.79 22.90 9.30
N PRO A 200 47.98 21.71 9.92
CA PRO A 200 48.53 21.59 11.27
C PRO A 200 49.86 22.33 11.40
N GLY A 201 49.95 23.20 12.41
CA GLY A 201 51.18 23.90 12.77
C GLY A 201 51.88 23.20 13.93
N HIS A 202 53.21 23.31 14.03
CA HIS A 202 53.94 22.77 15.18
C HIS A 202 55.03 23.71 15.67
N ALA A 203 55.34 23.63 16.96
CA ALA A 203 56.50 24.32 17.53
C ALA A 203 57.80 23.75 16.95
N ALA A 204 58.84 24.60 16.89
CA ALA A 204 60.13 24.26 16.29
C ALA A 204 60.83 23.05 16.94
N ASP A 205 60.46 22.72 18.17
CA ASP A 205 60.96 21.59 18.94
C ASP A 205 60.00 20.39 18.99
N CYS A 206 58.88 20.39 18.25
CA CYS A 206 57.98 19.22 18.25
C CYS A 206 58.69 17.99 17.67
N PRO A 207 58.81 16.90 18.44
CA PRO A 207 59.35 15.64 17.92
C PRO A 207 58.33 14.87 17.06
N CYS A 208 57.10 15.39 16.97
CA CYS A 208 55.93 14.74 16.37
C CYS A 208 55.83 14.88 14.84
N GLY A 209 56.30 15.98 14.27
CA GLY A 209 56.23 16.27 12.83
C GLY A 209 54.82 16.17 12.22
N CYS A 210 53.77 16.55 12.95
CA CYS A 210 52.38 16.37 12.54
C CYS A 210 51.93 17.24 11.36
N ASP A 211 52.76 18.20 10.95
CA ASP A 211 52.64 19.04 9.75
C ASP A 211 53.20 18.37 8.48
N LEU A 212 53.92 17.25 8.61
CA LEU A 212 54.59 16.53 7.52
C LEU A 212 53.72 15.44 6.86
N ALA A 213 52.41 15.44 7.10
CA ALA A 213 51.44 14.49 6.51
C ALA A 213 50.51 15.15 5.48
#